data_AF-R9B048-F1
#
_entry.id   AF-R9B048-F1
#
_cell.length_a   1.000
_cell.length_b   1.000
_cell.length_c   1.000
_cell.angle_alpha   90.00
_cell.angle_beta   90.00
_cell.angle_gamma   90.00
#
_symmetry.space_group_name_H-M   'P 1'
#
loop_
_entity.id
_entity.type
_entity.pdbx_description
1 polymer ?
#
loop_
_entity_poly.entity_id
_entity_poly.type
_entity_poly.pdbx_seq_one_letter_code
_entity_poly.pdbx_strand_id
1 'polypeptide(L)'
;MKSLVYFIGGPKDGEIYNDKRIKIDDLIKIPKLEPSNPDSSETTEGEPVLFDEVTYKCEIFGCNGVKLLFLVDTSLEWYEVFEKVDGYFEE
;
A
#
# COMPACT_ATOMS: atom_id res chain seq x y z
N MET A 1 -11.92 15.18 -11.27
CA MET A 1 -11.43 13.85 -11.66
C MET A 1 -10.92 13.17 -10.40
N LYS A 2 -11.36 11.95 -10.10
CA LYS A 2 -10.83 11.18 -8.96
C LYS A 2 -9.55 10.51 -9.46
N SER A 3 -8.40 10.83 -8.87
CA SER A 3 -7.19 10.04 -9.12
C SER A 3 -7.40 8.67 -8.49
N LEU A 4 -7.36 7.62 -9.30
CA LEU A 4 -7.35 6.24 -8.81
C LEU A 4 -5.92 5.95 -8.37
N VAL A 5 -5.78 5.44 -7.14
CA VAL A 5 -4.48 5.07 -6.56
C VAL A 5 -4.54 3.59 -6.23
N TYR A 6 -3.58 2.81 -6.72
CA TYR A 6 -3.58 1.35 -6.58
C TYR A 6 -2.47 0.92 -5.62
N PHE A 7 -2.75 -0.08 -4.80
CA PHE A 7 -1.73 -0.71 -3.97
C PHE A 7 -0.88 -1.69 -4.80
N ILE A 8 0.44 -1.60 -4.63
CA ILE A 8 1.43 -2.51 -5.21
C ILE A 8 2.22 -3.11 -4.05
N GLY A 9 2.05 -4.40 -3.82
CA GLY A 9 2.68 -5.15 -2.74
C GLY A 9 1.88 -5.25 -1.45
N GLY A 10 2.45 -6.03 -0.52
CA GLY A 10 1.87 -6.30 0.79
C GLY A 10 0.45 -6.91 0.76
N PRO A 11 -0.31 -6.82 1.85
CA PRO A 11 -1.62 -7.45 2.01
C PRO A 11 -2.74 -6.81 1.16
N LYS A 12 -2.48 -5.64 0.58
CA LYS A 12 -3.47 -4.84 -0.16
C LYS A 12 -3.21 -4.79 -1.67
N ASP A 13 -2.25 -5.56 -2.18
CA ASP A 13 -1.87 -5.62 -3.60
C ASP A 13 -3.10 -5.71 -4.52
N GLY A 14 -3.19 -4.80 -5.50
CA GLY A 14 -4.31 -4.72 -6.44
C GLY A 14 -5.55 -3.97 -5.95
N GLU A 15 -5.66 -3.62 -4.67
CA GLU A 15 -6.78 -2.83 -4.16
C GLU A 15 -6.66 -1.34 -4.54
N ILE A 16 -7.81 -0.67 -4.67
CA ILE A 16 -7.89 0.78 -4.93
C ILE A 16 -7.93 1.52 -3.60
N TYR A 17 -6.95 2.39 -3.39
CA TYR A 17 -6.95 3.36 -2.32
C TYR A 17 -7.92 4.51 -2.61
N ASN A 18 -8.96 4.61 -1.78
CA ASN A 18 -10.07 5.55 -1.97
C ASN A 18 -9.91 6.87 -1.21
N ASP A 19 -8.79 7.11 -0.53
CA ASP A 19 -8.58 8.39 0.14
C ASP A 19 -8.19 9.49 -0.86
N LYS A 20 -8.84 10.64 -0.74
CA LYS A 20 -8.70 11.76 -1.68
C LYS A 20 -7.54 12.69 -1.35
N ARG A 21 -6.76 12.43 -0.29
CA ARG A 21 -5.72 13.35 0.21
C ARG A 21 -4.28 12.88 -0.04
N ILE A 22 -4.10 11.79 -0.77
CA ILE A 22 -2.77 11.27 -1.11
C ILE A 22 -1.99 12.23 -2.02
N LYS A 23 -0.70 12.38 -1.74
CA LYS A 23 0.28 13.10 -2.58
C LYS A 23 1.42 12.16 -2.97
N ILE A 24 2.18 12.52 -3.99
CA ILE A 24 3.45 11.85 -4.31
C ILE A 24 4.40 11.99 -3.12
N ASP A 25 5.22 10.96 -2.86
CA ASP A 25 6.11 10.81 -1.70
C ASP A 25 5.41 10.65 -0.34
N ASP A 26 4.08 10.64 -0.30
CA ASP A 26 3.34 10.38 0.93
C ASP A 26 3.57 8.92 1.38
N LEU A 27 3.73 8.73 2.69
CA LEU A 27 4.01 7.44 3.29
C LEU A 27 2.78 6.99 4.08
N ILE A 28 2.19 5.88 3.66
CA ILE A 28 1.03 5.28 4.30
C ILE A 28 1.46 4.01 5.00
N LYS A 29 1.14 3.92 6.28
CA LYS A 29 1.28 2.68 7.05
C LYS A 29 -0.06 1.99 7.08
N ILE A 30 -0.08 0.74 6.62
CA ILE A 30 -1.26 -0.12 6.72
C ILE A 30 -0.89 -1.30 7.60
N PRO A 31 -1.63 -1.55 8.68
CA PRO A 31 -1.43 -2.76 9.46
C PRO A 31 -1.67 -3.97 8.56
N LYS A 32 -0.76 -4.97 8.57
CA LYS A 32 -1.09 -6.31 8.06
C LYS A 32 -2.25 -6.78 8.92
N LEU A 33 -3.46 -6.77 8.36
CA LEU A 33 -4.65 -7.28 9.03
C LEU A 33 -4.38 -8.73 9.48
N GLU A 34 -4.14 -8.95 10.78
CA GLU A 34 -4.61 -10.18 11.39
C GLU A 34 -6.13 -10.06 11.50
N PRO A 35 -6.90 -11.07 11.03
CA PRO A 35 -8.33 -11.08 11.27
C PRO A 35 -8.54 -11.03 12.78
N SER A 36 -9.42 -10.14 13.23
CA SER A 36 -9.87 -10.06 14.61
C SER A 36 -10.23 -11.48 15.11
N ASN A 37 -9.38 -12.06 15.94
CA ASN A 37 -9.86 -12.93 17.01
C ASN A 37 -10.31 -11.98 18.12
N PRO A 38 -11.61 -11.82 18.39
CA PRO A 38 -12.09 -11.18 19.60
C PRO A 38 -11.93 -12.17 20.77
N ASP A 39 -10.70 -12.62 21.05
CA ASP A 39 -10.41 -13.29 22.31
C ASP A 39 -9.62 -12.30 23.17
N SER A 40 -10.41 -11.50 23.89
CA SER A 40 -9.92 -10.74 25.03
C SER A 40 -9.30 -11.72 26.01
N SER A 41 -7.99 -11.70 26.12
CA SER A 41 -7.30 -12.13 27.33
C SER A 41 -6.22 -11.10 27.63
N GLU A 42 -6.47 -10.41 28.74
CA GLU A 42 -5.56 -9.52 29.47
C GLU A 42 -4.08 -9.87 29.27
N THR A 43 -3.21 -8.86 29.16
CA THR A 43 -2.28 -8.51 30.25
C THR A 43 -1.26 -7.41 29.89
N THR A 44 -1.09 -6.49 30.84
CA THR A 44 0.17 -5.83 31.24
C THR A 44 0.71 -4.62 30.46
N GLU A 45 0.98 -3.56 31.23
CA GLU A 45 1.82 -2.41 30.87
C GLU A 45 3.17 -2.84 30.28
N GLY A 46 3.52 -2.27 29.12
CA GLY A 46 4.92 -2.14 28.69
C GLY A 46 5.41 -3.14 27.66
N GLU A 47 4.97 -3.01 26.40
CA GLU A 47 5.74 -3.32 25.19
C GLU A 47 4.99 -2.71 23.98
N PRO A 48 5.65 -2.03 23.01
CA PRO A 48 4.96 -1.66 21.78
C PRO A 48 4.64 -2.96 21.06
N VAL A 49 3.36 -3.34 21.03
CA VAL A 49 2.87 -4.42 20.18
C VAL A 49 3.34 -4.09 18.76
N LEU A 50 4.33 -4.84 18.28
CA LEU A 50 4.81 -4.81 16.91
C LEU A 50 3.69 -5.35 16.05
N PHE A 51 2.67 -4.52 15.80
CA PHE A 51 1.79 -4.75 14.68
C PHE A 51 2.69 -4.78 13.45
N ASP A 52 2.65 -5.88 12.73
CA ASP A 52 3.40 -6.06 11.50
C ASP A 52 2.80 -5.05 10.50
N GLU A 53 3.36 -3.84 10.43
CA GLU A 53 2.88 -2.75 9.58
C GLU A 53 3.60 -2.80 8.22
N VAL A 54 2.86 -2.68 7.12
CA VAL A 54 3.46 -2.44 5.80
C VAL A 54 3.47 -0.95 5.55
N THR A 55 4.64 -0.42 5.18
CA THR A 55 4.79 0.96 4.76
C THR A 55 4.73 1.01 3.24
N TYR A 56 3.77 1.77 2.73
CA TYR A 56 3.58 2.07 1.32
C TYR A 56 4.02 3.50 1.03
N LYS A 57 4.74 3.70 -0.07
CA LYS A 57 5.11 5.03 -0.59
C LYS A 57 4.29 5.36 -1.82
N CYS A 58 3.75 6.55 -1.87
CA CYS A 58 3.03 7.00 -3.05
C CYS A 58 4.01 7.41 -4.16
N GLU A 59 4.02 6.63 -5.23
CA GLU A 59 4.84 6.82 -6.41
C GLU A 59 3.97 7.11 -7.63
N ILE A 60 4.49 7.90 -8.57
CA ILE A 60 3.83 8.19 -9.84
C ILE A 60 4.54 7.45 -10.96
N PHE A 61 3.78 6.68 -11.73
CA PHE A 61 4.28 6.04 -12.93
C PHE A 61 3.52 6.57 -14.14
N GLY A 62 4.17 6.57 -15.29
CA GLY A 62 3.53 7.00 -16.51
C GLY A 62 4.03 6.24 -17.72
N CYS A 63 3.08 5.80 -18.55
CA CYS A 63 3.32 5.12 -19.81
C CYS A 63 2.41 5.75 -20.88
N ASN A 64 2.92 5.94 -22.10
CA ASN A 64 2.16 6.44 -23.26
C ASN A 64 1.32 7.72 -23.01
N GLY A 65 1.80 8.63 -22.15
CA GLY A 65 1.11 9.89 -21.84
C GLY A 65 0.03 9.77 -20.74
N VAL A 66 -0.25 8.56 -20.27
CA VAL A 66 -1.08 8.30 -19.09
C VAL A 66 -0.20 8.33 -17.84
N LYS A 67 -0.69 8.93 -16.76
CA LYS A 67 -0.01 8.94 -15.45
C LYS A 67 -0.95 8.38 -14.40
N LEU A 68 -0.46 7.42 -13.63
CA LEU A 68 -1.19 6.76 -12.55
C LEU A 68 -0.38 6.86 -11.25
N LEU A 69 -1.10 6.95 -10.13
CA LEU A 69 -0.51 6.96 -8.80
C LEU A 69 -0.62 5.57 -8.20
N PHE A 70 0.43 5.14 -7.52
CA PHE A 70 0.51 3.83 -6.88
C PHE A 70 1.02 3.98 -5.45
N LEU A 71 0.51 3.16 -4.55
CA LEU A 71 1.02 2.97 -3.20
C LEU A 71 1.89 1.72 -3.21
N VAL A 72 3.20 1.93 -3.28
CA VAL A 72 4.19 0.87 -3.44
C VAL A 72 4.74 0.45 -2.09
N ASP A 73 4.63 -0.83 -1.76
CA ASP A 73 5.26 -1.40 -0.56
C ASP A 73 6.77 -1.12 -0.60
N THR A 74 7.26 -0.41 0.40
CA THR A 74 8.67 -0.03 0.53
C THR A 74 9.60 -1.24 0.73
N SER A 75 9.05 -2.41 1.01
CA SER A 75 9.78 -3.68 1.16
C SER A 75 9.99 -4.42 -0.15
N LEU A 76 9.27 -4.06 -1.23
CA LEU A 76 9.41 -4.67 -2.55
C LEU A 76 10.66 -4.18 -3.27
N GLU A 77 11.27 -5.06 -4.06
CA GLU A 77 12.31 -4.63 -4.99
C GLU A 77 11.71 -3.95 -6.22
N TRP A 78 12.40 -2.94 -6.77
CA TRP A 78 11.88 -2.16 -7.89
C TRP A 78 11.50 -2.98 -9.12
N TYR A 79 12.19 -4.10 -9.40
CA TYR A 79 11.84 -4.96 -10.53
C TYR A 79 10.44 -5.57 -10.38
N GLU A 80 10.05 -5.96 -9.17
CA GLU A 80 8.72 -6.51 -8.86
C GLU A 80 7.65 -5.42 -9.00
N VAL A 81 7.99 -4.20 -8.58
CA VAL A 81 7.12 -3.03 -8.72
C VAL A 81 6.84 -2.76 -10.19
N PHE A 82 7.88 -2.74 -11.04
CA PHE A 82 7.71 -2.50 -12.47
C PHE A 82 6.89 -3.59 -13.16
N GLU A 83 7.13 -4.87 -12.85
CA GLU A 83 6.35 -5.99 -13.42
C GLU A 83 4.85 -5.84 -13.11
N LYS A 84 4.52 -5.47 -11.87
CA LYS A 84 3.13 -5.25 -11.46
C LYS A 84 2.52 -3.99 -12.07
N VAL A 85 3.27 -2.90 -12.12
CA VAL A 85 2.80 -1.61 -12.65
C VAL A 85 2.55 -1.70 -14.16
N ASP A 86 3.37 -2.44 -14.90
CA ASP A 86 3.24 -2.60 -16.36
C ASP A 86 1.86 -3.16 -16.74
N GLY A 87 1.35 -4.13 -15.98
CA GLY A 87 0.02 -4.70 -16.17
C GLY A 87 -1.15 -3.70 -16.06
N TYR A 88 -0.95 -2.54 -15.44
CA TYR A 88 -1.98 -1.48 -15.38
C TYR A 88 -1.95 -0.54 -16.59
N PHE A 89 -0.90 -0.58 -17.41
CA PHE A 89 -0.76 0.25 -18.61
C PHE A 89 -0.93 -0.54 -19.92
N GLU A 90 -0.96 -1.87 -19.86
CA GLU A 90 -1.23 -2.74 -21.00
C GLU A 90 -2.75 -2.91 -21.31
N GLU A 91 -3.65 -2.46 -20.43
CA GLU A 91 -5.12 -2.40 -20.65
C GLU A 91 -5.58 -1.10 -21.32
#